data_AF-A0ABC9QVN8-F1
#
_entry.id   AF-A0ABC9QVN8-F1
#
_cell.length_a   1.000
_cell.length_b   1.000
_cell.length_c   1.000
_cell.angle_alpha   90.00
_cell.angle_beta   90.00
_cell.angle_gamma   90.00
#
_symmetry.space_group_name_H-M   'P 1'
#
loop_
_entity.id
_entity.type
_entity.pdbx_description
1 polymer ?
#
loop_
_entity_poly.entity_id
_entity_poly.type
_entity_poly.pdbx_seq_one_letter_code
_entity_poly.pdbx_strand_id
1 'polypeptide(L)' 'MYTAEGKEITKTTTNEQGIAQVKDLPYGKYYFVETKGVEGYLLNRTKYPFEIKEQGKR' A
#
# COMPACT_ATOMS: atom_id res chain seq x y z
N MET A 1 2.31 -1.87 -3.60
CA MET A 1 2.11 -2.48 -2.29
C MET A 1 3.06 -3.64 -2.15
N TYR A 2 3.71 -3.74 -1.00
CA TYR A 2 4.72 -4.75 -0.72
C TYR A 2 4.40 -5.43 0.61
N THR A 3 4.89 -6.66 0.79
CA THR A 3 4.94 -7.31 2.11
C THR A 3 5.98 -6.62 3.00
N ALA A 4 5.98 -6.90 4.30
CA ALA A 4 7.01 -6.41 5.21
C ALA A 4 8.44 -6.81 4.80
N GLU A 5 8.60 -7.95 4.12
CA GLU A 5 9.87 -8.45 3.58
C GLU A 5 10.27 -7.77 2.26
N GLY A 6 9.45 -6.85 1.75
CA GLY A 6 9.74 -6.10 0.52
C GLY A 6 9.34 -6.83 -0.77
N LYS A 7 8.57 -7.91 -0.69
CA LYS A 7 8.03 -8.58 -1.89
C LYS A 7 6.88 -7.77 -2.47
N GLU A 8 6.94 -7.46 -3.76
CA GLU A 8 5.82 -6.77 -4.45
C GLU A 8 4.60 -7.68 -4.51
N ILE A 9 3.45 -7.17 -4.05
CA ILE A 9 2.16 -7.87 -4.11
C ILE A 9 1.32 -7.33 -5.26
N THR A 10 1.20 -6.01 -5.37
CA THR A 10 0.38 -5.37 -6.41
C THR A 10 0.75 -3.89 -6.58
N LYS A 11 0.40 -3.33 -7.74
CA LYS A 11 0.43 -1.89 -8.03
C LYS A 11 -0.98 -1.38 -8.26
N THR A 12 -1.30 -0.22 -7.71
CA THR A 12 -2.60 0.44 -7.85
C THR A 12 -2.39 1.93 -8.09
N THR A 13 -3.33 2.55 -8.79
CA THR A 13 -3.40 3.99 -9.00
C THR A 13 -4.61 4.53 -8.27
N THR A 14 -4.47 5.69 -7.65
CA THR A 14 -5.60 6.38 -7.02
C THR A 14 -6.55 6.90 -8.09
N ASN A 15 -7.85 6.82 -7.84
CA ASN A 15 -8.86 7.44 -8.70
C ASN A 15 -8.87 8.98 -8.53
N GLU A 16 -9.79 9.65 -9.22
CA GLU A 16 -9.97 11.12 -9.16
C GLU A 16 -10.27 11.65 -7.76
N GLN A 17 -10.75 10.79 -6.85
CA GLN A 17 -11.02 11.12 -5.44
C GLN A 17 -9.82 10.85 -4.53
N GLY A 18 -8.68 10.43 -5.08
CA GLY A 18 -7.49 10.06 -4.30
C GLY A 18 -7.57 8.69 -3.64
N ILE A 19 -8.49 7.82 -4.05
CA ILE A 19 -8.75 6.52 -3.42
C ILE A 19 -8.13 5.40 -4.26
N ALA A 20 -7.35 4.54 -3.61
CA ALA A 20 -6.91 3.25 -4.14
C ALA A 20 -7.54 2.11 -3.34
N GLN A 21 -7.94 1.03 -4.02
CA GLN A 21 -8.57 -0.13 -3.39
C GLN A 21 -7.82 -1.41 -3.74
N VAL A 22 -7.56 -2.22 -2.71
CA VAL A 22 -6.99 -3.57 -2.84
C VAL A 22 -7.89 -4.50 -2.04
N LYS A 23 -8.29 -5.62 -2.64
CA LYS A 23 -9.22 -6.60 -2.04
C LYS A 23 -8.48 -7.92 -1.77
N ASP A 24 -9.10 -8.77 -0.96
CA ASP A 24 -8.69 -10.16 -0.73
C ASP A 24 -7.25 -10.31 -0.21
N LEU A 25 -6.82 -9.38 0.65
CA LEU A 25 -5.51 -9.44 1.29
C LEU A 25 -5.52 -10.45 2.46
N PRO A 26 -4.60 -11.43 2.46
CA PRO A 26 -4.37 -12.28 3.62
C PRO A 26 -3.95 -11.48 4.86
N TYR A 27 -4.05 -12.11 6.02
CA TYR A 27 -3.49 -11.55 7.25
C TYR A 27 -1.97 -11.41 7.15
N GLY A 28 -1.46 -10.28 7.61
CA GLY A 28 -0.04 -9.98 7.51
C GLY A 28 0.28 -8.49 7.58
N LYS A 29 1.58 -8.21 7.48
CA LYS A 29 2.13 -6.85 7.49
C LYS A 29 2.53 -6.43 6.08
N TYR A 30 2.16 -5.22 5.73
CA TYR A 30 2.34 -4.66 4.39
C TYR A 30 2.75 -3.21 4.48
N TYR A 31 3.18 -2.64 3.36
CA TYR A 31 3.32 -1.20 3.22
C TYR A 31 2.97 -0.71 1.82
N PHE A 32 2.50 0.54 1.77
CA PHE A 32 2.43 1.32 0.55
C PHE A 32 3.64 2.25 0.45
N VAL A 33 4.10 2.46 -0.78
CA VAL A 33 5.12 3.45 -1.13
C VAL A 33 4.75 4.00 -2.49
N GLU A 34 4.93 5.30 -2.70
CA GLU A 34 4.68 5.92 -3.99
C GLU A 34 5.74 5.43 -4.99
N THR A 35 5.29 4.88 -6.10
CA THR A 35 6.18 4.38 -7.18
C THR A 35 6.14 5.26 -8.42
N LYS A 36 5.07 6.04 -8.57
CA LYS A 36 4.85 7.01 -9.62
C LYS A 36 3.98 8.13 -9.04
N GLY A 37 4.43 9.36 -9.23
CA GLY A 37 3.70 10.57 -8.83
C GLY A 37 3.32 11.42 -10.04
N VAL A 38 2.85 12.63 -9.77
CA VAL A 38 2.55 13.65 -10.79
C VAL A 38 3.85 14.30 -11.25
N GLU A 39 3.96 14.58 -12.55
CA GLU A 39 5.11 15.29 -13.12
C GLU A 39 5.26 16.68 -12.47
N GLY A 40 6.50 17.07 -12.17
CA GLY A 40 6.80 18.31 -11.46
C GLY A 40 6.76 18.21 -9.93
N TYR A 41 6.36 17.07 -9.36
CA TYR A 41 6.41 16.82 -7.92
C TYR A 41 7.48 15.78 -7.55
N LEU A 42 8.05 15.92 -6.37
CA LEU A 42 8.98 14.93 -5.82
C LEU A 42 8.21 13.68 -5.39
N LEU A 43 8.70 12.51 -5.82
CA LEU A 43 8.15 11.23 -5.41
C LEU A 43 8.34 11.01 -3.91
N ASN A 44 7.26 10.72 -3.19
CA ASN A 44 7.31 10.42 -1.78
C ASN A 44 7.83 9.00 -1.52
N ARG A 45 9.08 8.91 -1.06
CA ARG A 45 9.74 7.63 -0.73
C ARG A 45 9.37 7.07 0.64
N THR A 46 8.49 7.73 1.38
CA THR A 46 8.02 7.27 2.69
C THR A 46 7.25 5.97 2.53
N LYS A 47 7.58 4.97 3.35
CA LYS A 47 6.80 3.75 3.47
C LYS A 47 5.69 3.97 4.49
N TYR A 48 4.47 3.62 4.12
CA TYR A 48 3.30 3.68 4.98
C TYR A 48 2.91 2.25 5.38
N PRO A 49 3.38 1.74 6.53
CA PRO A 49 3.12 0.39 6.98
C PRO A 49 1.69 0.24 7.53
N PHE A 50 1.10 -0.93 7.31
CA PHE A 50 -0.18 -1.33 7.89
C PHE A 50 -0.22 -2.84 8.11
N GLU A 51 -1.17 -3.29 8.92
CA GLU A 51 -1.33 -4.70 9.29
C GLU A 51 -2.79 -5.11 9.10
N ILE A 52 -3.01 -6.21 8.37
CA ILE A 52 -4.31 -6.86 8.26
C ILE A 52 -4.34 -7.95 9.33
N LYS A 53 -5.12 -7.72 10.38
CA LYS A 53 -5.28 -8.65 11.51
C LYS A 53 -6.53 -9.50 11.35
N GLU A 54 -6.48 -10.70 11.92
CA GLU A 54 -7.66 -11.54 12.11
C GLU A 54 -8.66 -10.82 13.02
N GLN A 55 -9.90 -10.68 12.54
CA GLN A 55 -11.01 -10.15 13.33
C GLN A 55 -11.16 -11.00 14.59
N GLY A 56 -10.80 -10.45 15.76
CA GLY A 56 -10.94 -11.13 17.06
C GLY A 56 -9.65 -11.35 17.86
N LYS A 57 -8.46 -10.97 17.38
CA LYS A 57 -7.25 -11.00 18.22
C LYS A 57 -7.00 -9.64 18.89
N ARG A 58 -7.25 -9.63 20.20
CA ARG A 58 -6.80 -8.60 21.15
C ARG A 58 -5.28 -8.45 21.14
#